data_AF-A0A1F5H2M6-F1
#
_entry.id   AF-A0A1F5H2M6-F1
#
_cell.length_a   1.000
_cell.length_b   1.000
_cell.length_c   1.000
_cell.angle_alpha   90.00
_cell.angle_beta   90.00
_cell.angle_gamma   90.00
#
_symmetry.space_group_name_H-M   'P 1'
#
loop_
_entity.id
_entity.type
_entity.pdbx_description
1 polymer ?
#
loop_
_entity_poly.entity_id
_entity_poly.type
_entity_poly.pdbx_seq_one_letter_code
_entity_poly.pdbx_strand_id
1 'polypeptide(L)'
;MNSSDLRQKFLKFFEDRGHKIIPSASLVPSESVELTGTKRVLFTTAGMHPLVPYLLGESHPEGKRLVNVQKCLRTDDIDQVGDSVHNTFFEMLGNWSLGGYWREEAISWSYQFLIDVLKLDAKRIYVSVFAGDADAPFDQESYDIWRKLGLPENHIFKYGKQENWWGPVGPTGPCGPDTEMFYDVSPNDSGQVEKTSDSNRFIEIWNDVFMQYDKQNDGSFKPLKQKNVDTGMGLERMLAVLGNALSIYETDVFLPLAKRIEDLASYLDVKSTRIVADHIRSSVFLISDGVFPSNVERGYVLRRLVRRAIRHASLLKIEEDFLEDLAKIVIKTYGDLYPNLYESQNLIIETLKKEEDKFKKALSSGIRQFEKITGDISGHDAFDLYQNYGFPIELTIELATEKSKQVDLAGFEKELKAHQELSRKAGEKTKGGLTVQTEKAAKLHTATHLLHQALRDVLGKHVHQTGSHITEERLRFDFSHHAKTTPEQIKQTEAIVNQKIRDNLMVNQRVMPKEEANKIGAVGLFEEKYGDLVNIYFIGPSTKIEEAYSKEFCGGPHAKSTGVLGHFKITKEESAGSDLRRIYATIEE
;
A
#
# COMPACT_ATOMS: atom_id res chain seq x y z
N MET A 1 -21.69 -22.77 -7.86
CA MET A 1 -20.21 -22.92 -7.93
C MET A 1 -19.64 -21.94 -6.95
N ASN A 2 -18.73 -22.33 -6.07
CA ASN A 2 -18.09 -21.40 -5.13
C ASN A 2 -16.75 -20.89 -5.67
N SER A 3 -16.11 -19.96 -4.96
CA SER A 3 -14.83 -19.37 -5.34
C SER A 3 -13.70 -20.38 -5.47
N SER A 4 -13.66 -21.41 -4.62
CA SER A 4 -12.64 -22.47 -4.68
C SER A 4 -12.77 -23.30 -5.95
N ASP A 5 -14.00 -23.71 -6.28
CA ASP A 5 -14.30 -24.47 -7.50
C ASP A 5 -13.90 -23.70 -8.76
N LEU A 6 -14.21 -22.40 -8.82
CA LEU A 6 -13.90 -21.56 -9.98
C LEU A 6 -12.40 -21.41 -10.20
N ARG A 7 -11.64 -21.10 -9.13
CA ARG A 7 -10.16 -21.03 -9.19
C ARG A 7 -9.57 -22.35 -9.69
N GLN A 8 -9.99 -23.48 -9.11
CA GLN A 8 -9.48 -24.80 -9.49
C GLN A 8 -9.80 -25.15 -10.94
N LYS A 9 -11.04 -24.91 -11.38
CA LYS A 9 -11.44 -25.15 -12.78
C LYS A 9 -10.63 -24.32 -13.76
N PHE A 10 -10.41 -23.04 -13.46
CA PHE A 10 -9.61 -22.16 -14.31
C PHE A 10 -8.16 -22.63 -14.41
N LEU A 11 -7.50 -22.85 -13.26
CA LEU A 11 -6.12 -23.32 -13.22
C LEU A 11 -5.97 -24.65 -13.96
N LYS A 12 -6.87 -25.60 -13.72
CA LYS A 12 -6.84 -26.91 -14.35
C LYS A 12 -7.05 -26.84 -15.86
N PHE A 13 -7.99 -26.02 -16.31
CA PHE A 13 -8.31 -25.85 -17.74
C PHE A 13 -7.10 -25.38 -18.56
N PHE A 14 -6.29 -24.47 -18.00
CA PHE A 14 -5.08 -23.97 -18.64
C PHE A 14 -3.87 -24.89 -18.41
N GLU A 15 -3.76 -25.55 -17.26
CA GLU A 15 -2.75 -26.59 -17.04
C GLU A 15 -2.88 -27.72 -18.10
N ASP A 16 -4.10 -28.17 -18.39
CA ASP A 16 -4.39 -29.16 -19.43
C ASP A 16 -4.00 -28.70 -20.85
N ARG A 17 -3.77 -27.39 -21.04
CA ARG A 17 -3.30 -26.76 -22.29
C ARG A 17 -1.81 -26.42 -22.28
N GLY A 18 -1.09 -26.91 -21.26
CA GLY A 18 0.34 -26.77 -21.12
C GLY A 18 0.78 -25.45 -20.47
N HIS A 19 -0.12 -24.72 -19.82
CA HIS A 19 0.26 -23.59 -18.98
C HIS A 19 0.84 -24.08 -17.66
N LYS A 20 1.89 -23.40 -17.20
CA LYS A 20 2.45 -23.66 -15.88
C LYS A 20 1.75 -22.78 -14.85
N ILE A 21 1.22 -23.41 -13.81
CA ILE A 21 0.65 -22.71 -12.65
C ILE A 21 1.80 -22.03 -11.89
N ILE A 22 1.76 -20.70 -11.81
CA ILE A 22 2.71 -19.89 -11.03
C ILE A 22 2.03 -19.30 -9.78
N PRO A 23 2.78 -19.02 -8.69
CA PRO A 23 2.19 -18.41 -7.52
C PRO A 23 1.67 -17.00 -7.78
N SER A 24 0.74 -16.55 -6.95
CA SER A 24 0.31 -15.16 -6.89
C SER A 24 1.46 -14.29 -6.36
N ALA A 25 1.75 -13.18 -7.03
CA ALA A 25 2.71 -12.19 -6.55
C ALA A 25 2.15 -11.35 -5.39
N SER A 26 3.03 -10.68 -4.66
CA SER A 26 2.66 -9.73 -3.60
C SER A 26 1.85 -8.54 -4.17
N LEU A 27 0.94 -8.00 -3.37
CA LEU A 27 0.30 -6.71 -3.63
C LEU A 27 1.31 -5.56 -3.64
N VAL A 28 2.46 -5.73 -2.99
CA VAL A 28 3.60 -4.82 -3.04
C VAL A 28 4.56 -5.30 -4.13
N PRO A 29 4.66 -4.59 -5.27
CA PRO A 29 5.60 -4.95 -6.32
C PRO A 29 7.04 -4.93 -5.78
N SER A 30 7.88 -5.87 -6.22
CA SER A 30 9.30 -5.87 -5.86
C SER A 30 9.99 -4.61 -6.41
N GLU A 31 11.11 -4.23 -5.80
CA GLU A 31 11.90 -3.08 -6.29
C GLU A 31 12.38 -3.27 -7.73
N SER A 32 12.59 -4.52 -8.18
CA SER A 32 12.90 -4.86 -9.57
C SER A 32 11.72 -4.71 -10.54
N VAL A 33 10.48 -4.67 -10.02
CA VAL A 33 9.24 -4.37 -10.76
C VAL A 33 8.93 -2.86 -10.70
N GLU A 34 9.80 -2.03 -10.09
CA GLU A 34 9.90 -0.62 -10.49
C GLU A 34 10.38 -0.58 -11.95
N LEU A 35 9.38 -0.54 -12.82
CA LEU A 35 9.50 -0.62 -14.26
C LEU A 35 10.57 0.32 -14.77
N THR A 36 11.55 -0.27 -15.46
CA THR A 36 12.42 0.33 -16.48
C THR A 36 12.03 1.77 -16.84
N GLY A 37 12.57 2.74 -16.09
CA GLY A 37 12.47 4.17 -16.41
C GLY A 37 11.20 4.93 -16.00
N THR A 38 10.32 4.43 -15.12
CA THR A 38 9.05 5.11 -14.78
C THR A 38 8.73 5.22 -13.29
N LYS A 39 7.76 6.09 -12.92
CA LYS A 39 7.30 6.31 -11.53
C LYS A 39 6.85 4.99 -10.88
N ARG A 40 7.32 4.73 -9.65
CA ARG A 40 6.94 3.60 -8.79
C ARG A 40 5.42 3.42 -8.72
N VAL A 41 4.91 2.29 -9.23
CA VAL A 41 3.54 1.86 -8.92
C VAL A 41 3.47 1.41 -7.47
N LEU A 42 2.46 1.89 -6.73
CA LEU A 42 2.33 1.56 -5.31
C LEU A 42 1.91 0.11 -5.10
N PHE A 43 1.05 -0.44 -5.97
CA PHE A 43 0.49 -1.77 -5.81
C PHE A 43 0.45 -2.55 -7.14
N THR A 44 0.37 -3.87 -7.04
CA THR A 44 0.04 -4.76 -8.15
C THR A 44 -1.43 -4.58 -8.52
N THR A 45 -1.74 -3.90 -9.63
CA THR A 45 -3.13 -3.57 -10.03
C THR A 45 -3.72 -4.51 -11.09
N ALA A 46 -2.87 -5.34 -11.71
CA ALA A 46 -3.23 -6.32 -12.73
C ALA A 46 -2.32 -7.56 -12.70
N GLY A 47 -2.84 -8.66 -13.24
CA GLY A 47 -2.18 -9.96 -13.35
C GLY A 47 -0.83 -9.92 -14.08
N MET A 48 -0.71 -9.07 -15.10
CA MET A 48 0.50 -8.93 -15.90
C MET A 48 1.61 -8.09 -15.27
N HIS A 49 1.35 -7.31 -14.21
CA HIS A 49 2.37 -6.42 -13.60
C HIS A 49 3.67 -7.16 -13.23
N PRO A 50 3.62 -8.32 -12.55
CA PRO A 50 4.82 -9.10 -12.21
C PRO A 50 5.51 -9.70 -13.44
N LEU A 51 4.86 -9.69 -14.61
CA LEU A 51 5.30 -10.36 -15.83
C LEU A 51 5.88 -9.40 -16.88
N VAL A 52 5.88 -8.09 -16.63
CA VAL A 52 6.33 -7.06 -17.59
C VAL A 52 7.71 -7.35 -18.20
N PRO A 53 8.75 -7.74 -17.44
CA PRO A 53 10.06 -8.04 -18.04
C PRO A 53 9.98 -9.14 -19.11
N TYR A 54 9.17 -10.16 -18.87
CA TYR A 54 9.01 -11.27 -19.81
C TYR A 54 8.13 -10.92 -21.01
N LEU A 55 7.15 -10.03 -20.82
CA LEU A 55 6.34 -9.47 -21.91
C LEU A 55 7.19 -8.61 -22.88
N LEU A 56 8.24 -7.96 -22.36
CA LEU A 56 9.24 -7.22 -23.15
C LEU A 56 10.25 -8.14 -23.88
N GLY A 57 10.20 -9.45 -23.61
CA GLY A 57 10.98 -10.47 -24.31
C GLY A 57 12.06 -11.16 -23.47
N GLU A 58 12.10 -10.95 -22.15
CA GLU A 58 12.89 -11.80 -21.27
C GLU A 58 12.28 -13.21 -21.17
N SER A 59 13.11 -14.21 -20.88
CA SER A 59 12.63 -15.58 -20.69
C SER A 59 12.15 -15.80 -19.26
N HIS A 60 10.93 -16.30 -19.10
CA HIS A 60 10.41 -16.70 -17.78
C HIS A 60 10.91 -18.13 -17.43
N PRO A 61 11.35 -18.39 -16.19
CA PRO A 61 11.90 -19.69 -15.79
C PRO A 61 10.92 -20.87 -15.96
N GLU A 62 9.64 -20.62 -15.75
CA GLU A 62 8.56 -21.61 -15.90
C GLU A 62 8.06 -21.81 -17.35
N GLY A 63 8.70 -21.17 -18.33
CA GLY A 63 8.38 -21.31 -19.75
C GLY A 63 7.47 -20.21 -20.31
N LYS A 64 6.82 -20.48 -21.45
CA LYS A 64 6.12 -19.45 -22.26
C LYS A 64 4.62 -19.35 -22.03
N ARG A 65 4.03 -20.26 -21.26
CA ARG A 65 2.59 -20.33 -21.00
C ARG A 65 2.40 -20.38 -19.50
N LEU A 66 1.78 -19.37 -18.93
CA LEU A 66 1.68 -19.19 -17.48
C LEU A 66 0.23 -18.99 -17.09
N VAL A 67 -0.18 -19.48 -15.93
CA VAL A 67 -1.53 -19.25 -15.39
C VAL A 67 -1.46 -19.04 -13.88
N ASN A 68 -2.24 -18.11 -13.34
CA ASN A 68 -2.39 -17.97 -11.89
C ASN A 68 -3.73 -17.31 -11.49
N VAL A 69 -3.87 -17.12 -10.18
CA VAL A 69 -4.87 -16.26 -9.56
C VAL A 69 -4.12 -15.13 -8.86
N GLN A 70 -4.03 -13.97 -9.51
CA GLN A 70 -3.26 -12.84 -9.02
C GLN A 70 -4.09 -11.98 -8.06
N LYS A 71 -3.57 -11.74 -6.86
CA LYS A 71 -4.07 -10.71 -5.94
C LYS A 71 -3.84 -9.33 -6.57
N CYS A 72 -4.88 -8.52 -6.71
CA CYS A 72 -4.79 -7.17 -7.24
C CYS A 72 -5.35 -6.15 -6.25
N LEU A 73 -4.78 -4.95 -6.24
CA LEU A 73 -5.33 -3.80 -5.52
C LEU A 73 -5.40 -2.57 -6.41
N ARG A 74 -6.59 -1.98 -6.55
CA ARG A 74 -6.85 -0.76 -7.32
C ARG A 74 -7.34 0.35 -6.40
N THR A 75 -6.71 1.51 -6.49
CA THR A 75 -7.09 2.70 -5.73
C THR A 75 -7.95 3.67 -6.53
N ASP A 76 -7.97 3.55 -7.85
CA ASP A 76 -8.72 4.45 -8.74
C ASP A 76 -10.23 4.23 -8.57
N ASP A 77 -10.64 3.00 -8.25
CA ASP A 77 -12.03 2.60 -8.05
C ASP A 77 -12.53 2.83 -6.62
N ILE A 78 -11.70 3.37 -5.71
CA ILE A 78 -12.01 3.43 -4.26
C ILE A 78 -13.29 4.19 -3.93
N ASP A 79 -13.68 5.16 -4.76
CA ASP A 79 -14.87 5.98 -4.57
C ASP A 79 -16.14 5.35 -5.18
N GLN A 80 -15.97 4.35 -6.05
CA GLN A 80 -17.05 3.54 -6.63
C GLN A 80 -17.40 2.33 -5.74
N VAL A 81 -16.47 1.90 -4.88
CA VAL A 81 -16.71 0.83 -3.91
C VAL A 81 -17.96 1.13 -3.06
N GLY A 82 -18.78 0.10 -2.89
CA GLY A 82 -20.11 0.19 -2.29
C GLY A 82 -21.25 0.02 -3.30
N ASP A 83 -20.95 0.07 -4.60
CA ASP A 83 -21.87 -0.34 -5.65
C ASP A 83 -21.98 -1.88 -5.75
N SER A 84 -22.49 -2.41 -6.87
CA SER A 84 -22.70 -3.86 -7.03
C SER A 84 -21.47 -4.63 -7.51
N VAL A 85 -20.42 -3.99 -8.05
CA VAL A 85 -19.37 -4.66 -8.86
C VAL A 85 -17.93 -4.17 -8.66
N HIS A 86 -17.69 -3.10 -7.91
CA HIS A 86 -16.33 -2.58 -7.67
C HIS A 86 -15.74 -3.03 -6.33
N ASN A 87 -14.44 -3.30 -6.35
CA ASN A 87 -13.63 -3.61 -5.19
C ASN A 87 -12.34 -2.81 -5.18
N THR A 88 -11.74 -2.62 -4.00
CA THR A 88 -10.35 -2.17 -3.91
C THR A 88 -9.37 -3.34 -4.05
N PHE A 89 -9.62 -4.47 -3.38
CA PHE A 89 -8.88 -5.72 -3.56
C PHE A 89 -9.74 -6.71 -4.33
N PHE A 90 -9.18 -7.44 -5.28
CA PHE A 90 -9.87 -8.52 -5.97
C PHE A 90 -8.86 -9.55 -6.49
N GLU A 91 -9.35 -10.71 -6.89
CA GLU A 91 -8.53 -11.73 -7.54
C GLU A 91 -8.74 -11.72 -9.05
N MET A 92 -7.64 -11.60 -9.79
CA MET A 92 -7.62 -11.67 -11.24
C MET A 92 -7.12 -13.06 -11.68
N LEU A 93 -8.00 -13.84 -12.28
CA LEU A 93 -7.67 -15.11 -12.93
C LEU A 93 -7.05 -14.77 -14.28
N GLY A 94 -5.78 -15.13 -14.48
CA GLY A 94 -5.06 -14.76 -15.68
C GLY A 94 -4.26 -15.91 -16.28
N ASN A 95 -4.18 -15.91 -17.61
CA ASN A 95 -3.32 -16.77 -18.39
C ASN A 95 -2.50 -15.94 -19.38
N TRP A 96 -1.21 -16.24 -19.47
CA TRP A 96 -0.27 -15.47 -20.28
C TRP A 96 0.40 -16.33 -21.34
N SER A 97 0.52 -15.75 -22.53
CA SER A 97 1.38 -16.23 -23.62
C SER A 97 2.57 -15.30 -23.76
N LEU A 98 3.77 -15.83 -23.55
CA LEU A 98 5.04 -15.15 -23.81
C LEU A 98 5.58 -15.62 -25.18
N GLY A 99 4.78 -15.41 -26.23
CA GLY A 99 5.04 -15.94 -27.57
C GLY A 99 4.79 -17.45 -27.71
N GLY A 100 3.88 -18.03 -26.93
CA GLY A 100 3.54 -19.46 -26.95
C GLY A 100 2.26 -19.84 -27.72
N TYR A 101 1.36 -18.88 -27.92
CA TYR A 101 0.10 -18.94 -28.68
C TYR A 101 -0.42 -17.50 -28.93
N TRP A 102 -1.45 -17.33 -29.77
CA TRP A 102 -1.98 -16.01 -30.12
C TRP A 102 -3.51 -15.95 -30.04
N ARG A 103 -4.14 -15.07 -30.82
CA ARG A 103 -5.57 -14.71 -30.76
C ARG A 103 -6.50 -15.89 -30.98
N GLU A 104 -6.24 -16.71 -31.99
CA GLU A 104 -7.09 -17.87 -32.30
C GLU A 104 -7.20 -18.79 -31.10
N GLU A 105 -6.07 -19.15 -30.46
CA GLU A 105 -6.10 -20.01 -29.28
C GLU A 105 -6.67 -19.27 -28.06
N ALA A 106 -6.25 -18.03 -27.81
CA ALA A 106 -6.69 -17.26 -26.64
C ALA A 106 -8.22 -17.12 -26.62
N ILE A 107 -8.81 -16.57 -27.68
CA ILE A 107 -10.25 -16.31 -27.78
C ILE A 107 -11.04 -17.63 -27.77
N SER A 108 -10.56 -18.65 -28.48
CA SER A 108 -11.22 -19.96 -28.48
C SER A 108 -11.22 -20.61 -27.10
N TRP A 109 -10.13 -20.50 -26.34
CA TRP A 109 -10.05 -21.02 -24.98
C TRP A 109 -10.91 -20.22 -24.01
N SER A 110 -10.94 -18.88 -24.14
CA SER A 110 -11.83 -18.03 -23.36
C SER A 110 -13.30 -18.42 -23.59
N TYR A 111 -13.71 -18.57 -24.84
CA TYR A 111 -15.05 -19.05 -25.19
C TYR A 111 -15.34 -20.46 -24.63
N GLN A 112 -14.45 -21.42 -24.84
CA GLN A 112 -14.61 -22.79 -24.34
C GLN A 112 -14.71 -22.82 -22.81
N PHE A 113 -13.93 -22.01 -22.10
CA PHE A 113 -14.03 -21.97 -20.65
C PHE A 113 -15.39 -21.43 -20.20
N LEU A 114 -15.84 -20.30 -20.76
CA LEU A 114 -17.13 -19.69 -20.41
C LEU A 114 -18.33 -20.60 -20.75
N ILE A 115 -18.33 -21.20 -21.93
CA ILE A 115 -19.49 -21.96 -22.43
C ILE A 115 -19.41 -23.44 -22.06
N ASP A 116 -18.27 -24.09 -22.28
CA ASP A 116 -18.16 -25.54 -22.09
C ASP A 116 -17.82 -25.92 -20.65
N VAL A 117 -17.03 -25.12 -19.92
CA VAL A 117 -16.63 -25.44 -18.54
C VAL A 117 -17.58 -24.82 -17.52
N LEU A 118 -17.87 -23.52 -17.68
CA LEU A 118 -18.74 -22.77 -16.76
C LEU A 118 -20.23 -22.88 -17.11
N LYS A 119 -20.57 -23.35 -18.32
CA LYS A 119 -21.96 -23.56 -18.78
C LYS A 119 -22.77 -22.27 -18.81
N LEU A 120 -22.14 -21.13 -19.12
CA LEU A 120 -22.87 -19.89 -19.38
C LEU A 120 -23.69 -20.01 -20.67
N ASP A 121 -24.81 -19.29 -20.73
CA ASP A 121 -25.62 -19.21 -21.94
C ASP A 121 -24.90 -18.36 -22.99
N ALA A 122 -24.47 -18.97 -24.09
CA ALA A 122 -23.79 -18.30 -25.19
C ALA A 122 -24.60 -17.15 -25.80
N LYS A 123 -25.94 -17.20 -25.72
CA LYS A 123 -26.81 -16.12 -26.21
C LYS A 123 -26.74 -14.86 -25.36
N ARG A 124 -26.20 -14.94 -24.14
CA ARG A 124 -26.03 -13.80 -23.22
C ARG A 124 -24.59 -13.29 -23.22
N ILE A 125 -23.72 -13.89 -24.06
CA ILE A 125 -22.35 -13.44 -24.25
C ILE A 125 -22.29 -12.39 -25.35
N TYR A 126 -21.50 -11.39 -25.05
CA TYR A 126 -21.39 -10.15 -25.77
C TYR A 126 -19.93 -9.73 -25.70
N VAL A 127 -19.36 -9.26 -26.80
CA VAL A 127 -17.94 -8.91 -26.85
C VAL A 127 -17.70 -7.54 -27.48
N SER A 128 -16.54 -6.99 -27.21
CA SER A 128 -16.00 -5.77 -27.83
C SER A 128 -14.67 -6.06 -28.52
N VAL A 129 -14.32 -5.31 -29.57
CA VAL A 129 -13.04 -5.38 -30.27
C VAL A 129 -12.60 -3.97 -30.67
N PHE A 130 -11.28 -3.75 -30.74
CA PHE A 130 -10.71 -2.46 -31.12
C PHE A 130 -11.11 -2.04 -32.54
N ALA A 131 -11.75 -0.87 -32.68
CA ALA A 131 -12.28 -0.32 -33.93
C ALA A 131 -11.19 0.15 -34.92
N GLY A 132 -9.96 0.37 -34.45
CA GLY A 132 -8.88 0.98 -35.21
C GLY A 132 -8.86 2.50 -35.07
N ASP A 133 -7.66 3.07 -35.20
CA ASP A 133 -7.43 4.51 -35.28
C ASP A 133 -6.16 4.83 -36.09
N ALA A 134 -5.59 6.03 -35.90
CA ALA A 134 -4.38 6.45 -36.61
C ALA A 134 -3.11 5.68 -36.20
N ASP A 135 -3.08 5.08 -35.00
CA ASP A 135 -1.89 4.38 -34.50
C ASP A 135 -1.92 2.87 -34.79
N ALA A 136 -3.12 2.27 -34.86
CA ALA A 136 -3.28 0.84 -35.10
C ALA A 136 -4.57 0.51 -35.88
N PRO A 137 -4.55 -0.53 -36.73
CA PRO A 137 -5.71 -0.91 -37.53
C PRO A 137 -6.84 -1.52 -36.69
N PHE A 138 -8.02 -1.63 -37.30
CA PHE A 138 -9.13 -2.42 -36.77
C PHE A 138 -8.68 -3.84 -36.40
N ASP A 139 -9.11 -4.35 -35.25
CA ASP A 139 -8.87 -5.73 -34.85
C ASP A 139 -9.80 -6.70 -35.60
N GLN A 140 -9.49 -6.89 -36.89
CA GLN A 140 -10.21 -7.81 -37.77
C GLN A 140 -10.04 -9.27 -37.34
N GLU A 141 -8.86 -9.65 -36.83
CA GLU A 141 -8.56 -11.03 -36.44
C GLU A 141 -9.46 -11.47 -35.29
N SER A 142 -9.55 -10.69 -34.22
CA SER A 142 -10.43 -11.00 -33.07
C SER A 142 -11.91 -11.00 -33.49
N TYR A 143 -12.32 -10.05 -34.33
CA TYR A 143 -13.69 -9.99 -34.86
C TYR A 143 -14.08 -11.28 -35.62
N ASP A 144 -13.20 -11.76 -36.51
CA ASP A 144 -13.45 -12.95 -37.31
C ASP A 144 -13.46 -14.23 -36.47
N ILE A 145 -12.59 -14.32 -35.45
CA ILE A 145 -12.55 -15.47 -34.53
C ILE A 145 -13.87 -15.57 -33.74
N TRP A 146 -14.36 -14.46 -33.16
CA TRP A 146 -15.65 -14.47 -32.44
C TRP A 146 -16.82 -14.90 -33.32
N ARG A 147 -16.86 -14.43 -34.57
CA ARG A 147 -17.86 -14.87 -35.55
C ARG A 147 -17.76 -16.35 -35.86
N LYS A 148 -16.55 -16.87 -36.03
CA LYS A 148 -16.28 -18.29 -36.30
C LYS A 148 -16.73 -19.17 -35.14
N LEU A 149 -16.62 -18.67 -33.90
CA LEU A 149 -17.14 -19.32 -32.68
C LEU A 149 -18.67 -19.23 -32.54
N GLY A 150 -19.35 -18.56 -33.46
CA GLY A 150 -20.81 -18.52 -33.55
C GLY A 150 -21.47 -17.34 -32.84
N LEU A 151 -20.72 -16.33 -32.38
CA LEU A 151 -21.33 -15.10 -31.90
C LEU A 151 -21.99 -14.35 -33.06
N PRO A 152 -23.23 -13.87 -32.90
CA PRO A 152 -23.89 -13.09 -33.93
C PRO A 152 -23.23 -11.71 -34.03
N GLU A 153 -23.25 -11.10 -35.22
CA GLU A 153 -22.55 -9.81 -35.47
C GLU A 153 -23.05 -8.69 -34.54
N ASN A 154 -24.35 -8.67 -34.23
CA ASN A 154 -24.93 -7.71 -33.29
C ASN A 154 -24.54 -7.96 -31.82
N HIS A 155 -23.70 -8.96 -31.54
CA HIS A 155 -23.09 -9.20 -30.24
C HIS A 155 -21.61 -8.80 -30.20
N ILE A 156 -21.00 -8.40 -31.33
CA ILE A 156 -19.58 -8.04 -31.46
C ILE A 156 -19.48 -6.53 -31.74
N PHE A 157 -19.04 -5.77 -30.74
CA PHE A 157 -19.04 -4.31 -30.77
C PHE A 157 -17.66 -3.78 -31.13
N LYS A 158 -17.61 -2.62 -31.77
CA LYS A 158 -16.34 -1.98 -32.17
C LYS A 158 -16.19 -0.71 -31.35
N TYR A 159 -15.20 -0.65 -30.46
CA TYR A 159 -14.94 0.53 -29.64
C TYR A 159 -13.56 1.13 -29.89
N GLY A 160 -13.39 2.39 -29.46
CA GLY A 160 -12.16 3.14 -29.68
C GLY A 160 -11.03 2.71 -28.74
N LYS A 161 -9.95 3.49 -28.75
CA LYS A 161 -8.77 3.29 -27.91
C LYS A 161 -9.05 3.55 -26.41
N GLN A 162 -10.14 4.21 -26.05
CA GLN A 162 -10.47 4.44 -24.64
C GLN A 162 -11.00 3.16 -23.98
N GLU A 163 -11.69 2.33 -24.74
CA GLU A 163 -12.33 1.11 -24.27
C GLU A 163 -11.53 -0.12 -24.66
N ASN A 164 -11.11 -0.25 -25.92
CA ASN A 164 -10.48 -1.46 -26.44
C ASN A 164 -8.98 -1.33 -26.74
N TRP A 165 -8.25 -0.70 -25.83
CA TRP A 165 -6.80 -0.64 -25.92
C TRP A 165 -6.16 -0.60 -24.55
N TRP A 166 -5.35 -1.61 -24.27
CA TRP A 166 -4.63 -1.68 -23.02
C TRP A 166 -3.28 -0.97 -23.15
N GLY A 167 -3.18 0.21 -22.53
CA GLY A 167 -1.94 0.99 -22.44
C GLY A 167 -0.98 0.43 -21.39
N PRO A 168 0.32 0.77 -21.44
CA PRO A 168 1.26 0.29 -20.45
C PRO A 168 0.92 0.78 -19.04
N VAL A 169 1.38 0.03 -18.03
CA VAL A 169 1.29 0.36 -16.60
C VAL A 169 1.85 1.75 -16.27
N GLY A 170 2.87 2.18 -17.03
CA GLY A 170 3.51 3.49 -16.90
C GLY A 170 3.39 4.34 -18.19
N PRO A 171 4.17 5.41 -18.35
CA PRO A 171 4.22 6.17 -19.61
C PRO A 171 4.72 5.35 -20.80
N THR A 172 5.47 4.26 -20.56
CA THR A 172 6.05 3.37 -21.57
C THR A 172 5.88 1.89 -21.21
N GLY A 173 5.99 1.01 -22.21
CA GLY A 173 5.95 -0.44 -22.02
C GLY A 173 5.02 -1.18 -22.98
N PRO A 174 4.81 -2.49 -22.77
CA PRO A 174 4.03 -3.33 -23.65
C PRO A 174 2.55 -2.92 -23.62
N CYS A 175 1.92 -2.92 -24.79
CA CYS A 175 0.53 -2.51 -25.01
C CYS A 175 -0.05 -3.11 -26.30
N GLY A 176 -1.35 -3.00 -26.47
CA GLY A 176 -2.04 -3.46 -27.66
C GLY A 176 -3.56 -3.38 -27.58
N PRO A 177 -4.25 -3.74 -28.68
CA PRO A 177 -5.70 -3.86 -28.67
C PRO A 177 -6.11 -5.04 -27.79
N ASP A 178 -7.33 -5.01 -27.30
CA ASP A 178 -7.93 -6.11 -26.56
C ASP A 178 -9.35 -6.41 -27.07
N THR A 179 -9.89 -7.49 -26.54
CA THR A 179 -11.29 -7.86 -26.68
C THR A 179 -11.85 -8.17 -25.30
N GLU A 180 -12.94 -7.51 -24.93
CA GLU A 180 -13.58 -7.70 -23.63
C GLU A 180 -14.86 -8.53 -23.80
N MET A 181 -15.16 -9.33 -22.79
CA MET A 181 -16.29 -10.24 -22.73
C MET A 181 -17.24 -9.78 -21.64
N PHE A 182 -18.50 -9.62 -22.02
CA PHE A 182 -19.60 -9.17 -21.16
C PHE A 182 -20.68 -10.24 -21.09
N TYR A 183 -21.29 -10.35 -19.92
CA TYR A 183 -22.48 -11.18 -19.72
C TYR A 183 -23.70 -10.31 -19.42
N ASP A 184 -24.78 -10.51 -20.18
CA ASP A 184 -26.06 -9.84 -19.96
C ASP A 184 -26.76 -10.48 -18.76
N VAL A 185 -26.83 -9.81 -17.62
CA VAL A 185 -27.54 -10.30 -16.42
C VAL A 185 -29.05 -10.04 -16.46
N SER A 186 -29.53 -9.23 -17.41
CA SER A 186 -30.94 -8.81 -17.55
C SER A 186 -31.46 -8.97 -18.99
N PRO A 187 -31.50 -10.19 -19.55
CA PRO A 187 -31.75 -10.45 -20.98
C PRO A 187 -33.18 -10.13 -21.45
N ASN A 188 -34.12 -9.91 -20.52
CA ASN A 188 -35.50 -9.57 -20.83
C ASN A 188 -35.72 -8.06 -21.03
N ASP A 189 -34.71 -7.23 -20.79
CA ASP A 189 -34.80 -5.79 -21.01
C ASP A 189 -34.58 -5.46 -22.50
N SER A 190 -35.62 -4.91 -23.15
CA SER A 190 -35.68 -4.65 -24.58
C SER A 190 -35.06 -3.32 -25.01
N GLY A 191 -34.31 -2.65 -24.13
CA GLY A 191 -33.61 -1.39 -24.44
C GLY A 191 -32.53 -1.51 -25.52
N GLN A 192 -32.13 -0.37 -26.10
CA GLN A 192 -30.98 -0.27 -27.00
C GLN A 192 -29.71 -0.72 -26.27
N VAL A 193 -28.92 -1.59 -26.91
CA VAL A 193 -27.75 -2.23 -26.31
C VAL A 193 -26.51 -1.36 -26.55
N GLU A 194 -26.13 -0.53 -25.58
CA GLU A 194 -24.80 0.07 -25.46
C GLU A 194 -24.14 -0.49 -24.20
N LYS A 195 -23.15 -1.38 -24.35
CA LYS A 195 -22.74 -2.30 -23.27
C LYS A 195 -21.77 -1.74 -22.25
N THR A 196 -20.80 -0.94 -22.69
CA THR A 196 -19.74 -0.40 -21.82
C THR A 196 -20.26 0.70 -20.88
N SER A 197 -21.46 1.21 -21.13
CA SER A 197 -22.08 2.30 -20.38
C SER A 197 -23.19 1.87 -19.40
N ASP A 198 -23.67 0.62 -19.46
CA ASP A 198 -24.74 0.12 -18.57
C ASP A 198 -24.29 -1.07 -17.72
N SER A 199 -23.56 -0.76 -16.65
CA SER A 199 -23.08 -1.73 -15.65
C SER A 199 -24.18 -2.42 -14.84
N ASN A 200 -25.44 -1.99 -14.97
CA ASN A 200 -26.58 -2.66 -14.32
C ASN A 200 -27.09 -3.85 -15.14
N ARG A 201 -26.83 -3.87 -16.45
CA ARG A 201 -27.23 -4.96 -17.34
C ARG A 201 -26.05 -5.83 -17.77
N PHE A 202 -24.90 -5.22 -18.06
CA PHE A 202 -23.72 -5.93 -18.54
C PHE A 202 -22.64 -5.94 -17.48
N ILE A 203 -22.18 -7.14 -17.13
CA ILE A 203 -20.99 -7.33 -16.30
C ILE A 203 -19.86 -7.75 -17.22
N GLU A 204 -18.79 -6.96 -17.27
CA GLU A 204 -17.52 -7.35 -17.88
C GLU A 204 -16.90 -8.47 -17.04
N ILE A 205 -16.77 -9.65 -17.64
CA ILE A 205 -16.39 -10.90 -16.97
C ILE A 205 -14.96 -11.34 -17.31
N TRP A 206 -14.39 -10.90 -18.43
CA TRP A 206 -13.04 -11.27 -18.85
C TRP A 206 -12.54 -10.33 -19.96
N ASN A 207 -11.25 -10.06 -20.02
CA ASN A 207 -10.59 -9.42 -21.15
C ASN A 207 -9.39 -10.23 -21.67
N ASP A 208 -9.19 -10.21 -23.00
CA ASP A 208 -8.01 -10.76 -23.68
C ASP A 208 -7.24 -9.62 -24.38
N VAL A 209 -6.08 -9.27 -23.84
CA VAL A 209 -5.18 -8.23 -24.34
C VAL A 209 -4.11 -8.83 -25.24
N PHE A 210 -3.98 -8.28 -26.45
CA PHE A 210 -3.03 -8.74 -27.46
C PHE A 210 -1.87 -7.77 -27.61
N MET A 211 -0.92 -7.86 -26.67
CA MET A 211 0.26 -7.00 -26.64
C MET A 211 1.18 -7.30 -27.82
N GLN A 212 1.31 -6.33 -28.71
CA GLN A 212 2.16 -6.40 -29.89
C GLN A 212 2.95 -5.11 -30.13
N TYR A 213 2.75 -4.09 -29.29
CA TYR A 213 3.44 -2.82 -29.35
C TYR A 213 4.13 -2.47 -28.03
N ASP A 214 5.22 -1.73 -28.10
CA ASP A 214 5.94 -1.12 -26.98
C ASP A 214 5.82 0.39 -27.12
N LYS A 215 5.10 1.02 -26.21
CA LYS A 215 4.91 2.47 -26.19
C LYS A 215 6.20 3.14 -25.72
N GLN A 216 6.67 4.09 -26.52
CA GLN A 216 7.92 4.82 -26.29
C GLN A 216 7.65 6.15 -25.56
N ASN A 217 8.72 6.74 -25.01
CA ASN A 217 8.63 8.01 -24.27
C ASN A 217 8.12 9.19 -25.12
N ASP A 218 8.32 9.14 -26.45
CA ASP A 218 7.83 10.15 -27.40
C ASP A 218 6.35 9.93 -27.80
N GLY A 219 5.69 8.93 -27.21
CA GLY A 219 4.31 8.55 -27.51
C GLY A 219 4.16 7.60 -28.70
N SER A 220 5.23 7.28 -29.43
CA SER A 220 5.18 6.35 -30.57
C SER A 220 5.05 4.89 -30.12
N PHE A 221 4.57 4.04 -31.01
CA PHE A 221 4.40 2.60 -30.78
C PHE A 221 5.36 1.80 -31.67
N LYS A 222 6.25 1.00 -31.07
CA LYS A 222 7.14 0.09 -31.81
C LYS A 222 6.66 -1.34 -31.69
N PRO A 223 6.79 -2.20 -32.73
CA PRO A 223 6.48 -3.62 -32.58
C PRO A 223 7.30 -4.29 -31.47
N LEU A 224 6.66 -5.09 -30.62
CA LEU A 224 7.35 -5.92 -29.64
C LEU A 224 8.15 -7.04 -30.33
N LYS A 225 9.24 -7.51 -29.67
CA LYS A 225 10.05 -8.64 -30.14
C LYS A 225 9.24 -9.93 -30.31
N GLN A 226 8.19 -10.07 -29.49
CA GLN A 226 7.28 -11.20 -29.51
C GLN A 226 5.85 -10.68 -29.30
N LYS A 227 4.89 -11.44 -29.81
CA LYS A 227 3.47 -11.23 -29.58
C LYS A 227 3.08 -11.91 -28.27
N ASN A 228 2.44 -11.17 -27.36
CA ASN A 228 2.02 -11.70 -26.05
C ASN A 228 0.52 -11.63 -25.83
N VAL A 229 -0.03 -12.66 -25.19
CA VAL A 229 -1.41 -12.66 -24.70
C VAL A 229 -1.36 -12.41 -23.20
N ASP A 230 -2.14 -11.45 -22.75
CA ASP A 230 -2.45 -11.19 -21.35
C ASP A 230 -3.97 -11.25 -21.18
N THR A 231 -4.46 -11.87 -20.11
CA THR A 231 -5.90 -11.98 -19.88
C THR A 231 -6.23 -11.71 -18.43
N GLY A 232 -7.39 -11.13 -18.14
CA GLY A 232 -7.87 -10.91 -16.78
C GLY A 232 -9.35 -11.22 -16.62
N MET A 233 -9.68 -12.28 -15.88
CA MET A 233 -11.03 -12.56 -15.41
C MET A 233 -11.16 -12.15 -13.94
N GLY A 234 -12.06 -11.23 -13.63
CA GLY A 234 -12.36 -10.86 -12.24
C GLY A 234 -13.14 -11.99 -11.54
N LEU A 235 -12.54 -12.60 -10.52
CA LEU A 235 -13.14 -13.72 -9.79
C LEU A 235 -14.51 -13.34 -9.24
N GLU A 236 -14.59 -12.21 -8.55
CA GLU A 236 -15.79 -11.74 -7.85
C GLU A 236 -16.95 -11.49 -8.82
N ARG A 237 -16.68 -10.84 -9.95
CA ARG A 237 -17.68 -10.59 -11.00
C ARG A 237 -18.19 -11.89 -11.60
N MET A 238 -17.28 -12.83 -11.88
CA MET A 238 -17.65 -14.16 -12.41
C MET A 238 -18.48 -14.96 -11.39
N LEU A 239 -18.15 -14.91 -10.10
CA LEU A 239 -18.94 -15.56 -9.06
C LEU A 239 -20.35 -14.98 -8.96
N ALA A 240 -20.50 -13.66 -9.08
CA ALA A 240 -21.83 -13.04 -9.10
C ALA A 240 -22.66 -13.54 -10.28
N VAL A 241 -22.07 -13.62 -11.48
CA VAL A 241 -22.74 -14.16 -12.67
C VAL A 241 -23.12 -15.64 -12.49
N LEU A 242 -22.20 -16.48 -12.03
CA LEU A 242 -22.44 -17.92 -11.83
C LEU A 242 -23.43 -18.22 -10.71
N GLY A 243 -23.48 -17.34 -9.70
CA GLY A 243 -24.43 -17.40 -8.59
C GLY A 243 -25.80 -16.78 -8.89
N ASN A 244 -25.94 -16.10 -10.05
CA ASN A 244 -27.09 -15.24 -10.35
C ASN A 244 -27.37 -14.24 -9.21
N ALA A 245 -26.29 -13.69 -8.65
CA ALA A 245 -26.32 -12.72 -7.57
C ALA A 245 -26.47 -11.29 -8.11
N LEU A 246 -27.13 -10.41 -7.37
CA LEU A 246 -27.32 -9.00 -7.77
C LEU A 246 -26.05 -8.18 -7.57
N SER A 247 -25.09 -8.72 -6.83
CA SER A 247 -23.85 -8.06 -6.48
C SER A 247 -22.74 -9.05 -6.16
N ILE A 248 -21.50 -8.63 -6.38
CA ILE A 248 -20.31 -9.36 -5.93
C ILE A 248 -20.29 -9.58 -4.41
N TYR A 249 -20.95 -8.73 -3.63
CA TYR A 249 -20.98 -8.82 -2.16
C TYR A 249 -21.90 -9.94 -1.65
N GLU A 250 -22.68 -10.56 -2.54
CA GLU A 250 -23.54 -11.71 -2.27
C GLU A 250 -22.87 -13.05 -2.63
N THR A 251 -21.55 -13.04 -2.85
CA THR A 251 -20.76 -14.24 -3.17
C THR A 251 -20.12 -14.85 -1.92
N ASP A 252 -19.65 -16.10 -2.02
CA ASP A 252 -19.08 -16.85 -0.90
C ASP A 252 -17.85 -16.18 -0.26
N VAL A 253 -17.13 -15.34 -1.01
CA VAL A 253 -15.98 -14.59 -0.48
C VAL A 253 -16.38 -13.37 0.38
N PHE A 254 -17.63 -12.91 0.29
CA PHE A 254 -18.14 -11.74 1.00
C PHE A 254 -19.26 -12.03 1.99
N LEU A 255 -20.13 -13.01 1.71
CA LEU A 255 -21.30 -13.32 2.54
C LEU A 255 -20.97 -13.49 4.04
N PRO A 256 -19.89 -14.18 4.45
CA PRO A 256 -19.55 -14.28 5.87
C PRO A 256 -19.24 -12.92 6.53
N LEU A 257 -18.58 -12.00 5.80
CA LEU A 257 -18.27 -10.66 6.29
C LEU A 257 -19.52 -9.79 6.34
N ALA A 258 -20.27 -9.75 5.24
CA ALA A 258 -21.50 -8.96 5.13
C ALA A 258 -22.48 -9.32 6.26
N LYS A 259 -22.70 -10.62 6.48
CA LYS A 259 -23.56 -11.11 7.56
C LYS A 259 -23.08 -10.66 8.94
N ARG A 260 -21.77 -10.77 9.22
CA ARG A 260 -21.23 -10.32 10.53
C ARG A 260 -21.40 -8.81 10.71
N ILE A 261 -21.24 -8.02 9.66
CA ILE A 261 -21.45 -6.56 9.70
C ILE A 261 -22.92 -6.25 9.97
N GLU A 262 -23.85 -6.94 9.31
CA GLU A 262 -25.30 -6.80 9.52
C GLU A 262 -25.70 -7.19 10.95
N ASP A 263 -25.14 -8.28 11.49
CA ASP A 263 -25.41 -8.74 12.87
C ASP A 263 -24.93 -7.71 13.92
N LEU A 264 -23.90 -6.93 13.60
CA LEU A 264 -23.35 -5.87 14.46
C LEU A 264 -24.10 -4.55 14.35
N ALA A 265 -24.73 -4.30 13.20
CA ALA A 265 -25.32 -3.02 12.88
C ALA A 265 -26.69 -2.86 13.53
N SER A 266 -26.93 -1.70 14.14
CA SER A 266 -28.28 -1.30 14.58
C SER A 266 -29.03 -0.48 13.53
N TYR A 267 -28.36 -0.15 12.42
CA TYR A 267 -28.95 0.47 11.23
C TYR A 267 -28.35 -0.17 9.98
N LEU A 268 -29.20 -0.63 9.07
CA LEU A 268 -28.76 -1.27 7.83
C LEU A 268 -28.70 -0.26 6.68
N ASP A 269 -27.51 -0.13 6.11
CA ASP A 269 -27.26 0.57 4.86
C ASP A 269 -26.40 -0.31 3.96
N VAL A 270 -26.92 -0.65 2.78
CA VAL A 270 -26.29 -1.61 1.86
C VAL A 270 -24.92 -1.10 1.40
N LYS A 271 -24.83 0.18 1.04
CA LYS A 271 -23.59 0.78 0.55
C LYS A 271 -22.49 0.74 1.61
N SER A 272 -22.79 1.16 2.84
CA SER A 272 -21.84 1.17 3.95
C SER A 272 -21.41 -0.24 4.33
N THR A 273 -22.32 -1.21 4.34
CA THR A 273 -21.99 -2.62 4.61
C THR A 273 -20.96 -3.16 3.61
N ARG A 274 -21.17 -2.87 2.32
CA ARG A 274 -20.26 -3.25 1.23
C ARG A 274 -18.88 -2.59 1.36
N ILE A 275 -18.84 -1.29 1.66
CA ILE A 275 -17.58 -0.55 1.85
C ILE A 275 -16.79 -1.12 3.02
N VAL A 276 -17.43 -1.42 4.15
CA VAL A 276 -16.77 -2.05 5.30
C VAL A 276 -16.21 -3.43 4.90
N ALA A 277 -17.00 -4.26 4.25
CA ALA A 277 -16.58 -5.60 3.84
C ALA A 277 -15.37 -5.57 2.88
N ASP A 278 -15.40 -4.73 1.85
CA ASP A 278 -14.31 -4.57 0.89
C ASP A 278 -13.03 -4.06 1.56
N HIS A 279 -13.12 -2.94 2.29
CA HIS A 279 -11.93 -2.28 2.80
C HIS A 279 -11.24 -3.08 3.91
N ILE A 280 -11.97 -3.88 4.70
CA ILE A 280 -11.34 -4.78 5.67
C ILE A 280 -10.65 -5.95 4.96
N ARG A 281 -11.27 -6.52 3.92
CA ARG A 281 -10.61 -7.53 3.09
C ARG A 281 -9.29 -7.00 2.52
N SER A 282 -9.31 -5.81 1.92
CA SER A 282 -8.11 -5.18 1.36
C SER A 282 -7.05 -4.89 2.42
N SER A 283 -7.46 -4.38 3.59
CA SER A 283 -6.55 -4.05 4.67
C SER A 283 -5.83 -5.28 5.23
N VAL A 284 -6.55 -6.40 5.37
CA VAL A 284 -5.98 -7.69 5.81
C VAL A 284 -4.89 -8.17 4.86
N PHE A 285 -5.15 -8.16 3.55
CA PHE A 285 -4.15 -8.56 2.56
C PHE A 285 -2.95 -7.62 2.49
N LEU A 286 -3.18 -6.30 2.60
CA LEU A 286 -2.10 -5.32 2.62
C LEU A 286 -1.16 -5.51 3.82
N ILE A 287 -1.71 -5.72 5.02
CA ILE A 287 -0.90 -5.96 6.22
C ILE A 287 -0.15 -7.29 6.10
N SER A 288 -0.80 -8.31 5.55
CA SER A 288 -0.14 -9.60 5.29
C SER A 288 1.01 -9.53 4.27
N ASP A 289 0.98 -8.54 3.37
CA ASP A 289 2.05 -8.27 2.40
C ASP A 289 3.03 -7.17 2.91
N GLY A 290 3.01 -6.87 4.22
CA GLY A 290 4.01 -6.03 4.90
C GLY A 290 3.73 -4.53 4.91
N VAL A 291 2.51 -4.09 4.57
CA VAL A 291 2.12 -2.67 4.60
C VAL A 291 1.55 -2.29 5.95
N PHE A 292 1.99 -1.17 6.52
CA PHE A 292 1.50 -0.65 7.81
C PHE A 292 0.92 0.76 7.69
N PRO A 293 -0.11 1.12 8.49
CA PRO A 293 -0.73 2.45 8.43
C PRO A 293 0.26 3.61 8.65
N SER A 294 0.42 4.48 7.66
CA SER A 294 1.35 5.62 7.71
C SER A 294 0.72 6.90 7.12
N ASN A 295 1.45 8.01 7.10
CA ASN A 295 1.02 9.27 6.47
C ASN A 295 1.43 9.38 4.99
N VAL A 296 2.14 8.39 4.43
CA VAL A 296 2.75 8.47 3.10
C VAL A 296 2.60 7.16 2.31
N GLU A 297 2.58 7.28 0.98
CA GLU A 297 2.62 6.17 0.03
C GLU A 297 1.62 5.03 0.37
N ARG A 298 2.08 3.78 0.37
CA ARG A 298 1.26 2.57 0.61
C ARG A 298 0.61 2.59 2.00
N GLY A 299 1.34 3.07 3.00
CA GLY A 299 0.83 3.13 4.37
C GLY A 299 -0.30 4.15 4.52
N TYR A 300 -0.28 5.24 3.75
CA TYR A 300 -1.40 6.16 3.67
C TYR A 300 -2.64 5.51 3.04
N VAL A 301 -2.48 4.72 1.97
CA VAL A 301 -3.61 3.99 1.36
C VAL A 301 -4.23 3.00 2.33
N LEU A 302 -3.42 2.17 3.00
CA LEU A 302 -3.92 1.25 4.03
C LEU A 302 -4.67 2.01 5.14
N ARG A 303 -4.08 3.10 5.63
CA ARG A 303 -4.73 3.95 6.64
C ARG A 303 -6.07 4.49 6.15
N ARG A 304 -6.15 4.97 4.90
CA ARG A 304 -7.39 5.48 4.30
C ARG A 304 -8.47 4.41 4.26
N LEU A 305 -8.14 3.19 3.81
CA LEU A 305 -9.08 2.06 3.76
C LEU A 305 -9.64 1.72 5.15
N VAL A 306 -8.76 1.53 6.14
CA VAL A 306 -9.17 1.21 7.52
C VAL A 306 -10.06 2.31 8.11
N ARG A 307 -9.69 3.57 7.94
CA ARG A 307 -10.47 4.71 8.49
C ARG A 307 -11.82 4.88 7.80
N ARG A 308 -11.89 4.65 6.49
CA ARG A 308 -13.15 4.68 5.74
C ARG A 308 -14.06 3.52 6.18
N ALA A 309 -13.53 2.33 6.42
CA ALA A 309 -14.30 1.23 7.02
C ALA A 309 -14.86 1.60 8.41
N ILE A 310 -14.03 2.15 9.31
CA ILE A 310 -14.49 2.60 10.65
C ILE A 310 -15.57 3.67 10.54
N ARG A 311 -15.43 4.61 9.60
CA ARG A 311 -16.43 5.64 9.34
C ARG A 311 -17.76 5.05 8.88
N HIS A 312 -17.76 4.12 7.93
CA HIS A 312 -18.99 3.48 7.46
C HIS A 312 -19.62 2.57 8.53
N ALA A 313 -18.82 1.88 9.34
CA ALA A 313 -19.33 1.16 10.51
C ALA A 313 -20.03 2.09 11.51
N SER A 314 -19.52 3.31 11.71
CA SER A 314 -20.20 4.32 12.54
C SER A 314 -21.55 4.76 11.95
N LEU A 315 -21.71 4.82 10.62
CA LEU A 315 -23.01 5.11 9.97
C LEU A 315 -24.01 3.97 10.17
N LEU A 316 -23.52 2.73 10.19
CA LEU A 316 -24.28 1.53 10.54
C LEU A 316 -24.58 1.41 12.04
N LYS A 317 -24.09 2.38 12.84
CA LYS A 317 -24.21 2.42 14.31
C LYS A 317 -23.64 1.17 14.97
N ILE A 318 -22.48 0.73 14.50
CA ILE A 318 -21.65 -0.28 15.15
C ILE A 318 -20.81 0.43 16.22
N GLU A 319 -21.13 0.21 17.49
CA GLU A 319 -20.46 0.88 18.62
C GLU A 319 -19.27 0.07 19.17
N GLU A 320 -19.35 -1.27 19.10
CA GLU A 320 -18.30 -2.16 19.58
C GLU A 320 -17.09 -2.25 18.65
N ASP A 321 -15.97 -2.78 19.17
CA ASP A 321 -14.79 -3.08 18.36
C ASP A 321 -15.07 -4.25 17.44
N PHE A 322 -14.83 -4.06 16.14
CA PHE A 322 -15.31 -4.99 15.12
C PHE A 322 -14.21 -5.44 14.15
N LEU A 323 -13.07 -4.72 14.06
CA LEU A 323 -12.05 -5.04 13.06
C LEU A 323 -11.36 -6.38 13.32
N GLU A 324 -11.18 -6.78 14.57
CA GLU A 324 -10.61 -8.09 14.90
C GLU A 324 -11.47 -9.23 14.37
N ASP A 325 -12.78 -9.18 14.63
CA ASP A 325 -13.73 -10.22 14.22
C ASP A 325 -13.82 -10.32 12.71
N LEU A 326 -13.94 -9.17 12.02
CA LEU A 326 -13.98 -9.15 10.56
C LEU A 326 -12.66 -9.63 9.96
N ALA A 327 -11.51 -9.25 10.51
CA ALA A 327 -10.21 -9.72 10.04
C ALA A 327 -10.08 -11.25 10.15
N LYS A 328 -10.51 -11.85 11.27
CA LYS A 328 -10.53 -13.31 11.45
C LYS A 328 -11.40 -14.00 10.39
N ILE A 329 -12.52 -13.40 10.00
CA ILE A 329 -13.37 -13.92 8.93
C ILE A 329 -12.63 -13.90 7.59
N VAL A 330 -11.98 -12.78 7.22
CA VAL A 330 -11.17 -12.71 5.99
C VAL A 330 -10.08 -13.79 6.01
N ILE A 331 -9.33 -13.89 7.11
CA ILE A 331 -8.23 -14.86 7.25
C ILE A 331 -8.75 -16.28 7.11
N LYS A 332 -9.90 -16.61 7.71
CA LYS A 332 -10.51 -17.93 7.57
C LYS A 332 -11.00 -18.22 6.14
N THR A 333 -11.57 -17.23 5.46
CA THR A 333 -12.07 -17.39 4.08
C THR A 333 -10.94 -17.65 3.09
N TYR A 334 -9.76 -17.06 3.32
CA TYR A 334 -8.66 -17.05 2.36
C TYR A 334 -7.40 -17.81 2.78
N GLY A 335 -7.25 -18.14 4.06
CA GLY A 335 -5.99 -18.61 4.64
C GLY A 335 -5.51 -19.96 4.08
N ASP A 336 -6.43 -20.82 3.64
CA ASP A 336 -6.06 -22.10 3.02
C ASP A 336 -5.41 -21.89 1.63
N LEU A 337 -5.78 -20.82 0.93
CA LEU A 337 -5.20 -20.42 -0.36
C LEU A 337 -3.94 -19.56 -0.18
N TYR A 338 -3.94 -18.72 0.86
CA TYR A 338 -2.86 -17.79 1.18
C TYR A 338 -2.38 -18.02 2.62
N PRO A 339 -1.50 -19.02 2.87
CA PRO A 339 -1.06 -19.40 4.22
C PRO A 339 -0.41 -18.27 5.02
N ASN A 340 0.17 -17.29 4.33
CA ASN A 340 0.77 -16.10 4.95
C ASN A 340 -0.25 -15.28 5.77
N LEU A 341 -1.55 -15.41 5.49
CA LEU A 341 -2.61 -14.81 6.31
C LEU A 341 -2.69 -15.44 7.70
N TYR A 342 -2.56 -16.77 7.81
CA TYR A 342 -2.52 -17.44 9.11
C TYR A 342 -1.21 -17.12 9.85
N GLU A 343 -0.09 -17.11 9.14
CA GLU A 343 1.23 -16.76 9.72
C GLU A 343 1.25 -15.32 10.27
N SER A 344 0.58 -14.39 9.58
CA SER A 344 0.55 -12.97 9.94
C SER A 344 -0.67 -12.59 10.78
N GLN A 345 -1.51 -13.55 11.21
CA GLN A 345 -2.81 -13.27 11.83
C GLN A 345 -2.69 -12.32 13.03
N ASN A 346 -1.74 -12.55 13.94
CA ASN A 346 -1.57 -11.71 15.13
C ASN A 346 -1.15 -10.28 14.74
N LEU A 347 -0.24 -10.15 13.78
CA LEU A 347 0.20 -8.85 13.27
C LEU A 347 -0.94 -8.07 12.63
N ILE A 348 -1.77 -8.74 11.81
CA ILE A 348 -2.95 -8.17 11.16
C ILE A 348 -3.93 -7.65 12.20
N ILE A 349 -4.31 -8.50 13.16
CA ILE A 349 -5.27 -8.15 14.20
C ILE A 349 -4.75 -6.99 15.05
N GLU A 350 -3.51 -7.06 15.55
CA GLU A 350 -2.94 -5.99 16.38
C GLU A 350 -2.84 -4.66 15.64
N THR A 351 -2.48 -4.69 14.35
CA THR A 351 -2.38 -3.47 13.53
C THR A 351 -3.75 -2.82 13.34
N LEU A 352 -4.78 -3.61 13.03
CA LEU A 352 -6.14 -3.11 12.84
C LEU A 352 -6.73 -2.58 14.15
N LYS A 353 -6.60 -3.32 15.26
CA LYS A 353 -7.09 -2.87 16.58
C LYS A 353 -6.45 -1.55 17.01
N LYS A 354 -5.13 -1.41 16.84
CA LYS A 354 -4.42 -0.16 17.16
C LYS A 354 -4.95 1.03 16.35
N GLU A 355 -5.24 0.84 15.07
CA GLU A 355 -5.78 1.92 14.24
C GLU A 355 -7.27 2.20 14.55
N GLU A 356 -8.07 1.18 14.89
CA GLU A 356 -9.46 1.31 15.36
C GLU A 356 -9.55 2.17 16.63
N ASP A 357 -8.81 1.79 17.67
CA ASP A 357 -8.77 2.49 18.95
C ASP A 357 -8.37 3.96 18.80
N LYS A 358 -7.38 4.20 17.93
CA LYS A 358 -6.85 5.53 17.66
C LYS A 358 -7.88 6.36 16.89
N PHE A 359 -8.51 5.79 15.88
CA PHE A 359 -9.35 6.55 14.97
C PHE A 359 -10.78 6.75 15.46
N LYS A 360 -11.39 5.81 16.19
CA LYS A 360 -12.73 5.99 16.79
C LYS A 360 -12.81 7.28 17.63
N LYS A 361 -11.78 7.53 18.46
CA LYS A 361 -11.68 8.75 19.28
C LYS A 361 -11.59 10.02 18.42
N ALA A 362 -10.75 9.99 17.39
CA ALA A 362 -10.57 11.11 16.47
C ALA A 362 -11.86 11.40 15.69
N LEU A 363 -12.54 10.36 15.21
CA LEU A 363 -13.77 10.42 14.42
C LEU A 363 -14.89 11.14 15.17
N SER A 364 -15.20 10.71 16.41
CA SER A 364 -16.26 11.35 17.19
C SER A 364 -15.97 12.84 17.44
N SER A 365 -14.71 13.20 17.72
CA SER A 365 -14.35 14.60 17.95
C SER A 365 -14.40 15.44 16.67
N GLY A 366 -13.94 14.86 15.55
CA GLY A 366 -13.90 15.51 14.25
C GLY A 366 -15.29 15.73 13.66
N ILE A 367 -16.20 14.74 13.75
CA ILE A 367 -17.61 14.90 13.32
C ILE A 367 -18.27 16.05 14.08
N ARG A 368 -18.13 16.08 15.41
CA ARG A 368 -18.69 17.16 16.24
C ARG A 368 -18.16 18.53 15.86
N GLN A 369 -16.88 18.63 15.48
CA GLN A 369 -16.30 19.89 15.05
C GLN A 369 -16.76 20.27 13.64
N PHE A 370 -16.81 19.30 12.72
CA PHE A 370 -17.31 19.49 11.36
C PHE A 370 -18.75 20.01 11.34
N GLU A 371 -19.62 19.50 12.21
CA GLU A 371 -21.02 19.93 12.32
C GLU A 371 -21.21 21.39 12.75
N LYS A 372 -20.21 22.00 13.38
CA LYS A 372 -20.27 23.43 13.75
C LYS A 372 -19.99 24.34 12.56
N ILE A 373 -19.38 23.83 11.50
CA ILE A 373 -19.05 24.61 10.30
C ILE A 373 -20.35 24.85 9.52
N THR A 374 -20.72 26.12 9.36
CA THR A 374 -21.89 26.54 8.56
C THR A 374 -21.44 26.92 7.16
N GLY A 375 -22.12 26.41 6.12
CA GLY A 375 -21.73 26.63 4.73
C GLY A 375 -20.57 25.75 4.26
N ASP A 376 -19.89 26.16 3.21
CA ASP A 376 -18.73 25.48 2.63
C ASP A 376 -17.54 25.44 3.60
N ILE A 377 -16.66 24.45 3.43
CA ILE A 377 -15.53 24.19 4.32
C ILE A 377 -14.31 24.93 3.77
N SER A 378 -13.85 25.95 4.50
CA SER A 378 -12.64 26.68 4.12
C SER A 378 -11.39 25.80 4.24
N GLY A 379 -10.32 26.15 3.52
CA GLY A 379 -9.04 25.46 3.64
C GLY A 379 -8.48 25.46 5.07
N HIS A 380 -8.74 26.55 5.81
CA HIS A 380 -8.36 26.68 7.22
C HIS A 380 -9.16 25.73 8.12
N ASP A 381 -10.49 25.65 7.96
CA ASP A 381 -11.32 24.74 8.75
C ASP A 381 -10.98 23.27 8.46
N ALA A 382 -10.76 22.94 7.19
CA ALA A 382 -10.30 21.61 6.78
C ALA A 382 -8.93 21.27 7.39
N PHE A 383 -8.03 22.25 7.46
CA PHE A 383 -6.73 22.07 8.08
C PHE A 383 -6.81 21.95 9.61
N ASP A 384 -7.69 22.71 10.26
CA ASP A 384 -7.97 22.62 11.70
C ASP A 384 -8.51 21.23 12.08
N LEU A 385 -9.49 20.72 11.33
CA LEU A 385 -10.02 19.35 11.44
C LEU A 385 -8.89 18.32 11.34
N TYR A 386 -8.02 18.45 10.34
CA TYR A 386 -6.88 17.55 10.15
C TYR A 386 -5.85 17.63 11.28
N GLN A 387 -5.39 18.82 11.62
CA GLN A 387 -4.25 19.02 12.53
C GLN A 387 -4.63 18.83 13.99
N ASN A 388 -5.77 19.37 14.42
CA ASN A 388 -6.15 19.44 15.84
C ASN A 388 -7.07 18.29 16.28
N TYR A 389 -7.85 17.73 15.36
CA TYR A 389 -8.80 16.65 15.65
C TYR A 389 -8.42 15.32 15.01
N GLY A 390 -7.31 15.28 14.26
CA GLY A 390 -6.86 14.08 13.56
C GLY A 390 -7.84 13.60 12.50
N PHE A 391 -8.71 14.50 12.02
CA PHE A 391 -9.81 14.22 11.11
C PHE A 391 -9.32 14.34 9.66
N PRO A 392 -9.15 13.23 8.93
CA PRO A 392 -8.54 13.23 7.61
C PRO A 392 -9.27 14.13 6.60
N ILE A 393 -8.51 14.70 5.66
CA ILE A 393 -9.08 15.55 4.60
C ILE A 393 -10.05 14.77 3.73
N GLU A 394 -9.81 13.47 3.51
CA GLU A 394 -10.66 12.62 2.69
C GLU A 394 -12.05 12.46 3.31
N LEU A 395 -12.13 12.33 4.64
CA LEU A 395 -13.41 12.28 5.36
C LEU A 395 -14.09 13.64 5.43
N THR A 396 -13.32 14.72 5.48
CA THR A 396 -13.86 16.09 5.37
C THR A 396 -14.55 16.29 4.02
N ILE A 397 -13.92 15.85 2.93
CA ILE A 397 -14.49 15.89 1.57
C ILE A 397 -15.76 15.04 1.52
N GLU A 398 -15.71 13.80 2.00
CA GLU A 398 -16.84 12.88 1.94
C GLU A 398 -18.06 13.41 2.71
N LEU A 399 -17.87 13.92 3.93
CA LEU A 399 -18.95 14.54 4.71
C LEU A 399 -19.45 15.85 4.09
N ALA A 400 -18.58 16.63 3.46
CA ALA A 400 -18.97 17.84 2.76
C ALA A 400 -19.89 17.51 1.58
N THR A 401 -19.50 16.54 0.75
CA THR A 401 -20.29 16.08 -0.40
C THR A 401 -21.67 15.59 0.02
N GLU A 402 -21.76 14.81 1.10
CA GLU A 402 -23.06 14.33 1.64
C GLU A 402 -23.98 15.45 2.11
N LYS A 403 -23.41 16.57 2.58
CA LYS A 403 -24.16 17.76 2.98
C LYS A 403 -24.29 18.81 1.86
N SER A 404 -23.95 18.44 0.62
CA SER A 404 -23.95 19.35 -0.54
C SER A 404 -23.09 20.60 -0.33
N LYS A 405 -21.96 20.45 0.35
CA LYS A 405 -20.96 21.49 0.61
C LYS A 405 -19.69 21.24 -0.19
N GLN A 406 -18.93 22.30 -0.46
CA GLN A 406 -17.62 22.23 -1.08
C GLN A 406 -16.50 22.39 -0.05
N VAL A 407 -15.34 21.78 -0.34
CA VAL A 407 -14.12 21.93 0.45
C VAL A 407 -13.09 22.68 -0.39
N ASP A 408 -12.52 23.75 0.16
CA ASP A 408 -11.40 24.46 -0.47
C ASP A 408 -10.09 23.66 -0.29
N LEU A 409 -9.87 22.71 -1.20
CA LEU A 409 -8.67 21.86 -1.22
C LEU A 409 -7.39 22.65 -1.49
N ALA A 410 -7.46 23.68 -2.33
CA ALA A 410 -6.31 24.53 -2.62
C ALA A 410 -5.87 25.31 -1.38
N GLY A 411 -6.84 25.84 -0.62
CA GLY A 411 -6.62 26.45 0.69
C GLY A 411 -6.06 25.45 1.71
N PHE A 412 -6.62 24.24 1.80
CA PHE A 412 -6.10 23.20 2.68
C PHE A 412 -4.64 22.85 2.36
N GLU A 413 -4.31 22.64 1.09
CA GLU A 413 -2.93 22.37 0.68
C GLU A 413 -1.99 23.53 1.00
N LYS A 414 -2.46 24.77 0.86
CA LYS A 414 -1.69 25.96 1.20
C LYS A 414 -1.41 26.01 2.71
N GLU A 415 -2.40 25.74 3.55
CA GLU A 415 -2.24 25.66 5.01
C GLU A 415 -1.31 24.51 5.41
N LEU A 416 -1.48 23.33 4.79
CA LEU A 416 -0.63 22.17 5.02
C LEU A 416 0.82 22.46 4.61
N LYS A 417 1.04 23.06 3.43
CA LYS A 417 2.38 23.49 2.97
C LYS A 417 2.95 24.55 3.90
N ALA A 418 2.17 25.54 4.31
CA ALA A 418 2.61 26.56 5.26
C ALA A 418 2.98 25.95 6.62
N HIS A 419 2.23 24.98 7.12
CA HIS A 419 2.52 24.25 8.34
C HIS A 419 3.76 23.35 8.21
N GLN A 420 3.91 22.67 7.08
CA GLN A 420 5.11 21.90 6.74
C GLN A 420 6.32 22.80 6.60
N GLU A 421 6.18 23.97 5.98
CA GLU A 421 7.23 24.97 5.86
C GLU A 421 7.55 25.64 7.18
N LEU A 422 6.57 25.88 8.06
CA LEU A 422 6.80 26.34 9.44
C LEU A 422 7.54 25.28 10.23
N SER A 423 7.13 24.01 10.10
CA SER A 423 7.81 22.85 10.69
C SER A 423 9.20 22.65 10.08
N ARG A 424 9.38 22.98 8.79
CA ARG A 424 10.64 22.92 8.04
C ARG A 424 11.48 24.18 8.21
N LYS A 425 10.95 25.32 8.65
CA LYS A 425 11.65 26.57 8.98
C LYS A 425 12.08 26.58 10.44
N ALA A 426 11.23 26.08 11.33
CA ALA A 426 11.67 25.52 12.61
C ALA A 426 12.69 24.39 12.36
N GLY A 427 12.47 23.63 11.29
CA GLY A 427 13.33 22.61 10.68
C GLY A 427 14.60 23.12 9.96
N GLU A 428 14.68 24.40 9.57
CA GLU A 428 15.74 24.99 8.71
C GLU A 428 16.60 25.94 9.53
N LYS A 429 16.07 26.46 10.64
CA LYS A 429 16.88 26.65 11.86
C LYS A 429 17.54 25.33 12.33
N THR A 430 17.19 24.19 11.73
CA THR A 430 17.78 22.87 11.96
C THR A 430 18.23 22.13 10.68
N LYS A 431 18.32 22.80 9.52
CA LYS A 431 18.97 22.23 8.31
C LYS A 431 20.43 22.63 8.30
N GLY A 432 21.13 21.80 9.04
CA GLY A 432 22.50 21.97 9.45
C GLY A 432 22.58 21.33 10.82
N GLY A 433 22.50 20.00 10.87
CA GLY A 433 23.01 19.21 12.00
C GLY A 433 24.54 19.37 12.17
N LEU A 434 25.07 20.56 11.85
CA LEU A 434 26.44 21.01 11.95
C LEU A 434 26.61 22.50 11.57
N THR A 435 25.85 23.42 12.16
CA THR A 435 26.33 24.81 12.30
C THR A 435 26.01 25.36 13.68
N VAL A 436 26.44 24.62 14.69
CA VAL A 436 27.03 25.25 15.86
C VAL A 436 28.38 24.57 16.04
N GLN A 437 29.45 25.13 15.45
CA GLN A 437 30.82 24.71 15.74
C GLN A 437 31.30 25.26 17.08
N THR A 438 30.42 25.27 18.10
CA THR A 438 30.82 25.67 19.45
C THR A 438 31.17 24.43 20.24
N GLU A 439 32.13 24.59 21.14
CA GLU A 439 32.59 23.51 22.03
C GLU A 439 31.42 22.89 22.81
N LYS A 440 30.42 23.70 23.18
CA LYS A 440 29.20 23.25 23.88
C LYS A 440 28.35 22.30 23.05
N ALA A 441 28.12 22.61 21.77
CA ALA A 441 27.38 21.71 20.88
C ALA A 441 28.11 20.37 20.67
N ALA A 442 29.45 20.40 20.57
CA ALA A 442 30.26 19.18 20.47
C ALA A 442 30.22 18.32 21.75
N LYS A 443 30.18 18.94 22.93
CA LYS A 443 29.96 18.25 24.22
C LYS A 443 28.58 17.59 24.26
N LEU A 444 27.52 18.33 23.92
CA LEU A 444 26.15 17.80 23.89
C LEU A 444 25.96 16.69 22.85
N HIS A 445 26.67 16.76 21.72
CA HIS A 445 26.68 15.69 20.74
C HIS A 445 27.32 14.42 21.30
N THR A 446 28.48 14.56 21.94
CA THR A 446 29.15 13.42 22.61
C THR A 446 28.27 12.82 23.71
N ALA A 447 27.58 13.66 24.49
CA ALA A 447 26.61 13.20 25.48
C ALA A 447 25.41 12.47 24.86
N THR A 448 24.99 12.86 23.65
CA THR A 448 23.91 12.16 22.93
C THR A 448 24.29 10.70 22.65
N HIS A 449 25.53 10.44 22.21
CA HIS A 449 26.03 9.08 21.97
C HIS A 449 26.09 8.25 23.27
N LEU A 450 26.56 8.86 24.37
CA LEU A 450 26.57 8.21 25.68
C LEU A 450 25.16 7.89 26.17
N LEU A 451 24.21 8.81 25.99
CA LEU A 451 22.80 8.63 26.35
C LEU A 451 22.16 7.50 25.54
N HIS A 452 22.40 7.46 24.23
CA HIS A 452 21.86 6.42 23.37
C HIS A 452 22.31 5.03 23.81
N GLN A 453 23.61 4.85 24.05
CA GLN A 453 24.13 3.57 24.54
C GLN A 453 23.61 3.25 25.95
N ALA A 454 23.58 4.22 26.87
CA ALA A 454 23.08 4.01 28.23
C ALA A 454 21.60 3.59 28.24
N LEU A 455 20.77 4.18 27.38
CA LEU A 455 19.37 3.77 27.22
C LEU A 455 19.26 2.33 26.70
N ARG A 456 20.14 1.91 25.78
CA ARG A 456 20.19 0.52 25.30
C ARG A 456 20.64 -0.46 26.39
N ASP A 457 21.55 -0.04 27.26
CA ASP A 457 22.02 -0.85 28.40
C ASP A 457 20.93 -1.02 29.48
N VAL A 458 20.11 0.01 29.72
CA VAL A 458 19.07 0.00 30.76
C VAL A 458 17.75 -0.59 30.25
N LEU A 459 17.33 -0.23 29.05
CA LEU A 459 16.01 -0.56 28.51
C LEU A 459 16.05 -1.76 27.56
N GLY A 460 17.18 -2.00 26.89
CA GLY A 460 17.37 -3.10 25.94
C GLY A 460 17.74 -2.64 24.52
N LYS A 461 18.20 -3.60 23.71
CA LYS A 461 18.73 -3.34 22.35
C LYS A 461 17.67 -2.90 21.33
N HIS A 462 16.38 -2.98 21.66
CA HIS A 462 15.30 -2.48 20.79
C HIS A 462 15.30 -0.95 20.68
N VAL A 463 15.86 -0.26 21.67
CA VAL A 463 15.99 1.20 21.68
C VAL A 463 16.88 1.64 20.52
N HIS A 464 16.30 2.31 19.55
CA HIS A 464 17.00 2.98 18.46
C HIS A 464 16.56 4.42 18.37
N GLN A 465 17.48 5.30 17.98
CA GLN A 465 17.20 6.71 17.79
C GLN A 465 16.20 6.91 16.64
N THR A 466 15.16 7.69 16.88
CA THR A 466 14.15 8.08 15.88
C THR A 466 14.17 9.59 15.59
N GLY A 467 14.88 10.36 16.41
CA GLY A 467 15.12 11.78 16.21
C GLY A 467 16.12 12.33 17.22
N SER A 468 16.84 13.39 16.86
CA SER A 468 17.69 14.12 17.81
C SER A 468 17.75 15.59 17.42
N HIS A 469 17.87 16.47 18.41
CA HIS A 469 18.06 17.89 18.21
C HIS A 469 18.93 18.46 19.33
N ILE A 470 20.10 19.01 18.96
CA ILE A 470 21.07 19.61 19.88
C ILE A 470 21.07 21.12 19.67
N THR A 471 21.01 21.88 20.76
CA THR A 471 21.26 23.33 20.80
C THR A 471 22.48 23.63 21.67
N GLU A 472 22.81 24.90 21.93
CA GLU A 472 23.89 25.27 22.87
C GLU A 472 23.52 25.03 24.35
N GLU A 473 22.23 24.91 24.64
CA GLU A 473 21.70 24.84 26.01
C GLU A 473 21.25 23.43 26.39
N ARG A 474 20.77 22.65 25.42
CA ARG A 474 20.17 21.34 25.68
C ARG A 474 20.27 20.39 24.49
N LEU A 475 20.11 19.10 24.76
CA LEU A 475 19.83 18.09 23.77
C LEU A 475 18.41 17.53 23.96
N ARG A 476 17.78 17.16 22.85
CA ARG A 476 16.54 16.39 22.76
C ARG A 476 16.86 15.10 22.03
N PHE A 477 16.51 13.97 22.63
CA PHE A 477 16.74 12.65 22.07
C PHE A 477 15.43 11.86 22.02
N ASP A 478 15.04 11.47 20.82
CA ASP A 478 13.82 10.70 20.55
C ASP A 478 14.23 9.27 20.21
N PHE A 479 13.60 8.30 20.86
CA PHE A 479 13.97 6.89 20.73
C PHE A 479 12.75 5.97 20.79
N SER A 480 12.90 4.78 20.21
CA SER A 480 11.87 3.74 20.24
C SER A 480 11.82 3.06 21.61
N HIS A 481 10.67 3.15 22.27
CA HIS A 481 10.38 2.44 23.50
C HIS A 481 8.87 2.45 23.77
N HIS A 482 8.28 1.27 24.00
CA HIS A 482 6.83 1.07 24.09
C HIS A 482 6.22 1.58 25.41
N ALA A 483 7.01 1.66 26.47
CA ALA A 483 6.57 2.07 27.80
C ALA A 483 7.11 3.45 28.18
N LYS A 484 6.53 4.07 29.22
CA LYS A 484 7.14 5.24 29.85
C LYS A 484 8.38 4.81 30.64
N THR A 485 9.50 5.48 30.43
CA THR A 485 10.74 5.25 31.20
C THR A 485 10.49 5.55 32.67
N THR A 486 10.71 4.56 33.55
CA THR A 486 10.47 4.75 34.99
C THR A 486 11.49 5.71 35.60
N PRO A 487 11.17 6.36 36.74
CA PRO A 487 12.13 7.22 37.43
C PRO A 487 13.46 6.51 37.75
N GLU A 488 13.42 5.22 38.08
CA GLU A 488 14.59 4.39 38.35
C GLU A 488 15.44 4.18 37.08
N GLN A 489 14.79 3.89 35.95
CA GLN A 489 15.46 3.73 34.66
C GLN A 489 16.10 5.04 34.19
N ILE A 490 15.42 6.18 34.39
CA ILE A 490 15.98 7.51 34.09
C ILE A 490 17.22 7.75 34.95
N LYS A 491 17.12 7.52 36.27
CA LYS A 491 18.24 7.69 37.21
C LYS A 491 19.41 6.77 36.88
N GLN A 492 19.15 5.53 36.51
CA GLN A 492 20.18 4.57 36.12
C GLN A 492 20.88 4.99 34.81
N THR A 493 20.10 5.43 33.82
CA THR A 493 20.63 5.95 32.55
C THR A 493 21.55 7.15 32.80
N GLU A 494 21.10 8.12 33.58
CA GLU A 494 21.89 9.31 33.95
C GLU A 494 23.16 8.93 34.72
N ALA A 495 23.08 7.97 35.66
CA ALA A 495 24.23 7.50 36.42
C ALA A 495 25.29 6.84 35.52
N ILE A 496 24.87 6.06 34.51
CA ILE A 496 25.78 5.42 33.54
C ILE A 496 26.47 6.49 32.70
N VAL A 497 25.74 7.46 32.14
CA VAL A 497 26.35 8.54 31.33
C VAL A 497 27.38 9.31 32.14
N ASN A 498 27.04 9.70 33.38
CA ASN A 498 27.97 10.40 34.26
C ASN A 498 29.18 9.54 34.67
N GLN A 499 29.01 8.22 34.81
CA GLN A 499 30.14 7.33 35.03
C GLN A 499 31.09 7.34 33.84
N LYS A 500 30.57 7.27 32.61
CA LYS A 500 31.39 7.33 31.39
C LYS A 500 32.05 8.68 31.16
N ILE A 501 31.46 9.76 31.66
CA ILE A 501 32.12 11.07 31.72
C ILE A 501 33.32 11.04 32.69
N ARG A 502 33.13 10.50 33.90
CA ARG A 502 34.23 10.33 34.89
C ARG A 502 35.36 9.43 34.40
N ASP A 503 35.03 8.39 33.63
CA ASP A 503 36.01 7.48 33.02
C ASP A 503 36.90 8.18 31.97
N ASN A 504 36.56 9.41 31.54
CA ASN A 504 37.29 10.24 30.59
C ASN A 504 37.75 9.50 29.33
N LEU A 505 36.82 8.77 28.71
CA LEU A 505 37.04 7.99 27.50
C LEU A 505 37.36 8.89 26.31
N MET A 506 38.28 8.46 25.46
CA MET A 506 38.61 9.17 24.22
C MET A 506 37.48 9.03 23.20
N VAL A 507 37.21 10.10 22.46
CA VAL A 507 36.31 10.07 21.30
C VAL A 507 37.16 9.99 20.04
N ASN A 508 36.96 8.94 19.27
CA ASN A 508 37.76 8.61 18.09
C ASN A 508 36.87 8.56 16.85
N GLN A 509 37.49 8.70 15.68
CA GLN A 509 36.81 8.67 14.39
C GLN A 509 37.53 7.73 13.42
N ARG A 510 36.77 6.95 12.65
CA ARG A 510 37.31 6.11 11.58
C ARG A 510 36.33 6.01 10.43
N VAL A 511 36.84 6.15 9.21
CA VAL A 511 36.09 5.83 7.98
C VAL A 511 36.37 4.38 7.62
N MET A 512 35.31 3.60 7.36
CA MET A 512 35.42 2.20 6.95
C MET A 512 34.22 1.77 6.09
N PRO A 513 34.30 0.64 5.38
CA PRO A 513 33.16 0.08 4.66
C PRO A 513 31.97 -0.19 5.58
N LYS A 514 30.75 0.06 5.10
CA LYS A 514 29.51 -0.18 5.85
C LYS A 514 29.38 -1.61 6.37
N GLU A 515 29.80 -2.59 5.57
CA GLU A 515 29.79 -3.99 6.00
C GLU A 515 30.71 -4.27 7.19
N GLU A 516 31.90 -3.67 7.22
CA GLU A 516 32.82 -3.79 8.36
C GLU A 516 32.27 -3.07 9.60
N ALA A 517 31.65 -1.90 9.39
CA ALA A 517 30.99 -1.13 10.44
C ALA A 517 29.87 -1.95 11.12
N ASN A 518 29.08 -2.67 10.33
CA ASN A 518 28.02 -3.53 10.83
C ASN A 518 28.58 -4.72 11.64
N LYS A 519 29.70 -5.32 11.19
CA LYS A 519 30.35 -6.45 11.91
C LYS A 519 30.84 -6.07 13.31
N ILE A 520 31.27 -4.83 13.53
CA ILE A 520 31.72 -4.35 14.85
C ILE A 520 30.56 -3.84 15.73
N GLY A 521 29.33 -3.94 15.25
CA GLY A 521 28.11 -3.55 15.95
C GLY A 521 27.89 -2.05 16.04
N ALA A 522 28.40 -1.27 15.09
CA ALA A 522 28.15 0.16 15.03
C ALA A 522 26.70 0.45 14.60
N VAL A 523 26.08 1.45 15.23
CA VAL A 523 24.66 1.78 15.05
C VAL A 523 24.51 2.94 14.04
N GLY A 524 23.68 2.75 13.02
CA GLY A 524 23.37 3.78 12.01
C GLY A 524 21.95 4.33 12.14
N LEU A 525 21.76 5.60 11.75
CA LEU A 525 20.44 6.25 11.71
C LEU A 525 19.90 6.24 10.28
N PHE A 526 18.84 5.47 10.02
CA PHE A 526 18.30 5.26 8.65
C PHE A 526 19.36 4.64 7.73
N GLU A 527 19.58 3.33 7.88
CA GLU A 527 20.64 2.59 7.16
C GLU A 527 20.62 2.78 5.63
N GLU A 528 19.47 3.11 5.06
CA GLU A 528 19.23 3.39 3.63
C GLU A 528 19.88 4.69 3.13
N LYS A 529 20.30 5.61 4.02
CA LYS A 529 20.86 6.93 3.63
C LYS A 529 22.38 6.97 3.48
N TYR A 530 23.09 5.89 3.83
CA TYR A 530 24.55 5.86 3.84
C TYR A 530 25.11 5.11 2.63
N GLY A 531 26.12 5.70 1.98
CA GLY A 531 26.88 5.05 0.90
C GLY A 531 27.85 3.96 1.40
N ASP A 532 28.66 3.42 0.50
CA ASP A 532 29.51 2.24 0.75
C ASP A 532 30.56 2.45 1.85
N LEU A 533 31.04 3.68 2.02
CA LEU A 533 31.95 4.08 3.10
C LEU A 533 31.20 4.93 4.13
N VAL A 534 31.33 4.58 5.41
CA VAL A 534 30.68 5.28 6.53
C VAL A 534 31.70 5.85 7.48
N ASN A 535 31.40 7.05 8.00
CA ASN A 535 32.18 7.67 9.06
C ASN A 535 31.63 7.25 10.43
N ILE A 536 32.47 6.60 11.24
CA ILE A 536 32.10 6.09 12.56
C ILE A 536 32.80 6.91 13.62
N TYR A 537 32.01 7.44 14.55
CA TYR A 537 32.53 7.94 15.82
C TYR A 537 32.36 6.87 16.89
N PHE A 538 33.42 6.64 17.66
CA PHE A 538 33.41 5.66 18.75
C PHE A 538 34.07 6.21 20.01
N ILE A 539 33.50 5.86 21.16
CA ILE A 539 33.90 6.36 22.48
C ILE A 539 34.52 5.21 23.27
N GLY A 540 35.84 5.27 23.49
CA GLY A 540 36.60 4.19 24.12
C GLY A 540 38.08 4.15 23.69
N PRO A 541 38.77 3.01 23.89
CA PRO A 541 40.18 2.85 23.50
C PRO A 541 40.38 3.01 21.99
N SER A 542 41.35 3.84 21.59
CA SER A 542 41.63 4.10 20.17
C SER A 542 42.19 2.88 19.41
N THR A 543 42.77 1.93 20.13
CA THR A 543 43.45 0.75 19.57
C THR A 543 42.53 -0.44 19.30
N LYS A 544 41.32 -0.45 19.87
CA LYS A 544 40.35 -1.55 19.76
C LYS A 544 38.92 -1.03 19.73
N ILE A 545 38.39 -0.82 18.53
CA ILE A 545 37.04 -0.28 18.33
C ILE A 545 35.97 -1.26 18.85
N GLU A 546 36.26 -2.55 18.88
CA GLU A 546 35.37 -3.60 19.37
C GLU A 546 35.01 -3.40 20.85
N GLU A 547 35.96 -2.87 21.64
CA GLU A 547 35.84 -2.59 23.08
C GLU A 547 35.25 -1.19 23.37
N ALA A 548 34.92 -0.40 22.33
CA ALA A 548 34.33 0.92 22.51
C ALA A 548 32.90 0.84 23.08
N TYR A 549 32.58 1.77 23.98
CA TYR A 549 31.29 1.82 24.67
C TYR A 549 30.16 2.20 23.72
N SER A 550 30.32 3.30 22.95
CA SER A 550 29.40 3.69 21.86
C SER A 550 30.16 3.69 20.54
N LYS A 551 29.48 3.28 19.46
CA LYS A 551 29.96 3.20 18.08
C LYS A 551 28.81 3.58 17.15
N GLU A 552 28.85 4.75 16.53
CA GLU A 552 27.70 5.28 15.79
C GLU A 552 28.12 5.93 14.47
N PHE A 553 27.29 5.78 13.43
CA PHE A 553 27.51 6.45 12.15
C PHE A 553 27.17 7.92 12.32
N CYS A 554 28.19 8.78 12.33
CA CYS A 554 28.00 10.19 12.61
C CYS A 554 28.96 11.06 11.81
N GLY A 555 28.47 12.23 11.38
CA GLY A 555 29.26 13.26 10.70
C GLY A 555 29.41 14.54 11.51
N GLY A 556 28.87 14.60 12.73
CA GLY A 556 28.82 15.77 13.59
C GLY A 556 30.13 16.14 14.29
N PRO A 557 30.19 17.29 14.99
CA PRO A 557 31.35 17.64 15.81
C PRO A 557 31.23 16.93 17.16
N HIS A 558 32.34 16.43 17.69
CA HIS A 558 32.40 15.79 19.00
C HIS A 558 33.49 16.42 19.87
N ALA A 559 33.32 16.30 21.18
CA ALA A 559 34.36 16.60 22.14
C ALA A 559 35.51 15.60 21.99
N LYS A 560 36.73 15.98 22.40
CA LYS A 560 37.91 15.09 22.29
C LYS A 560 37.87 13.91 23.25
N SER A 561 37.24 14.08 24.42
CA SER A 561 37.06 13.04 25.42
C SER A 561 35.75 13.24 26.18
N THR A 562 35.26 12.23 26.88
CA THR A 562 34.04 12.34 27.68
C THR A 562 34.24 13.19 28.93
N GLY A 563 35.47 13.31 29.45
CA GLY A 563 35.74 14.06 30.69
C GLY A 563 35.58 15.57 30.56
N VAL A 564 35.62 16.13 29.35
CA VAL A 564 35.40 17.57 29.14
C VAL A 564 33.91 17.96 29.10
N LEU A 565 33.01 16.98 29.17
CA LEU A 565 31.57 17.25 29.14
C LEU A 565 31.15 17.97 30.43
N GLY A 566 31.57 17.52 31.62
CA GLY A 566 31.08 18.06 32.90
C GLY A 566 30.07 17.12 33.55
N HIS A 567 28.89 17.61 33.95
CA HIS A 567 27.83 16.79 34.54
C HIS A 567 26.62 16.66 33.61
N PHE A 568 26.20 15.44 33.29
CA PHE A 568 25.03 15.18 32.45
C PHE A 568 23.76 15.04 33.28
N LYS A 569 22.67 15.67 32.84
CA LYS A 569 21.39 15.62 33.56
C LYS A 569 20.19 15.52 32.63
N ILE A 570 19.30 14.58 32.90
CA ILE A 570 18.01 14.42 32.23
C ILE A 570 17.01 15.37 32.90
N THR A 571 16.50 16.34 32.15
CA THR A 571 15.60 17.37 32.66
C THR A 571 14.14 17.02 32.47
N LYS A 572 13.79 16.27 31.42
CA LYS A 572 12.41 15.89 31.10
C LYS A 572 12.36 14.62 30.28
N GLU A 573 11.32 13.83 30.52
CA GLU A 573 10.95 12.67 29.72
C GLU A 573 9.46 12.79 29.33
N GLU A 574 9.13 12.58 28.05
CA GLU A 574 7.75 12.65 27.54
C GLU A 574 7.51 11.67 26.38
N SER A 575 6.24 11.39 26.07
CA SER A 575 5.88 10.63 24.86
C SER A 575 6.08 11.50 23.63
N ALA A 576 6.65 10.91 22.56
CA ALA A 576 6.80 11.55 21.25
C ALA A 576 5.89 10.92 20.17
N GLY A 577 4.98 10.03 20.56
CA GLY A 577 4.15 9.22 19.68
C GLY A 577 4.00 7.79 20.20
N SER A 578 3.24 6.96 19.48
CA SER A 578 3.14 5.52 19.75
C SER A 578 4.51 4.87 19.63
N ASP A 579 4.91 4.09 20.65
CA ASP A 579 6.21 3.43 20.74
C ASP A 579 7.45 4.35 20.67
N LEU A 580 7.24 5.66 20.86
CA LEU A 580 8.30 6.67 20.84
C LEU A 580 8.34 7.47 22.14
N ARG A 581 9.54 7.57 22.72
CA ARG A 581 9.84 8.37 23.90
C ARG A 581 10.81 9.47 23.55
N ARG A 582 10.80 10.54 24.34
CA ARG A 582 11.65 11.71 24.18
C ARG A 582 12.24 12.11 25.51
N ILE A 583 13.56 12.25 25.52
CA ILE A 583 14.34 12.77 26.65
C ILE A 583 14.90 14.14 26.27
N TYR A 584 14.82 15.08 27.21
CA TYR A 584 15.60 16.31 27.16
C TYR A 584 16.67 16.24 28.24
N ALA A 585 17.89 16.65 27.88
CA ALA A 585 19.02 16.66 28.80
C ALA A 585 19.93 17.86 28.57
N THR A 586 20.71 18.18 29.59
CA THR A 586 21.69 19.27 29.59
C THR A 586 23.02 18.78 30.12
N ILE A 587 24.05 19.59 29.91
CA ILE A 587 25.35 19.41 30.51
C ILE A 587 25.59 20.64 31.40
N GLU A 588 25.81 20.41 32.69
CA GLU A 588 26.13 21.40 33.71
C GLU A 588 27.67 21.42 33.92
N GLU A 589 28.24 22.60 34.16
CA GLU A 589 29.70 22.78 34.37
C GLU A 589 30.18 22.24 35.72
#